data_AF-A0A7V1MKN0-F1
#
_entry.id   AF-A0A7V1MKN0-F1
#
_cell.length_a   1.000
_cell.length_b   1.000
_cell.length_c   1.000
_cell.angle_alpha   90.00
_cell.angle_beta   90.00
_cell.angle_gamma   90.00
#
_symmetry.space_group_name_H-M   'P 1'
#
loop_
_entity.id
_entity.type
_entity.pdbx_description
1 polymer ?
#
loop_
_entity_poly.entity_id
_entity_poly.type
_entity_poly.pdbx_seq_one_letter_code
_entity_poly.pdbx_strand_id
1 'polypeptide(L)'
;MEREGCLSAGRGFVHINATGDIEPCPFAPYSDINLRDSSLKDPLQSEFLKTIRQNHRELSETEGGCALWVKREWVRSLLKSGYFFLMLLRLNFRTNVSYVLSYMKKK
;
A
#
# COMPACT_ATOMS: atom_id res chain seq x y z
N MET A 1 -16.41 -20.37 -1.06
CA MET A 1 -15.90 -19.02 -0.75
C MET A 1 -14.40 -19.02 -0.99
N GLU A 2 -13.95 -18.44 -2.11
CA GLU A 2 -12.53 -18.39 -2.49
C GLU A 2 -11.75 -17.51 -1.47
N ARG A 3 -10.98 -18.17 -0.59
CA ARG A 3 -10.05 -17.54 0.36
C ARG A 3 -8.67 -17.28 -0.25
N GLU A 4 -8.57 -17.23 -1.56
CA GLU A 4 -7.30 -17.07 -2.27
C GLU A 4 -6.86 -15.61 -2.32
N GLY A 5 -5.58 -15.36 -2.07
CA GLY A 5 -4.95 -14.05 -2.15
C GLY A 5 -4.78 -13.32 -0.81
N CYS A 6 -4.02 -12.23 -0.84
CA CYS A 6 -3.65 -11.45 0.34
C CYS A 6 -4.85 -10.73 1.00
N LEU A 7 -5.13 -11.04 2.27
CA LEU A 7 -6.18 -10.36 3.06
C LEU A 7 -5.83 -8.90 3.38
N SER A 8 -4.55 -8.61 3.57
CA SER A 8 -3.98 -7.27 3.78
C SER A 8 -3.86 -6.49 2.46
N ALA A 9 -4.73 -6.74 1.50
CA ALA A 9 -4.78 -6.02 0.22
C ALA A 9 -6.05 -5.18 0.15
N GLY A 10 -6.53 -4.68 1.29
CA GLY A 10 -7.79 -3.97 1.41
C GLY A 10 -9.04 -4.86 1.30
N ARG A 11 -8.90 -6.19 1.22
CA ARG A 11 -10.03 -7.15 1.16
C ARG A 11 -10.61 -7.45 2.53
N GLY A 12 -9.76 -7.71 3.52
CA GLY A 12 -10.17 -7.95 4.90
C GLY A 12 -9.89 -6.75 5.80
N PHE A 13 -8.73 -6.11 5.60
CA PHE A 13 -8.33 -4.94 6.36
C PHE A 13 -7.44 -4.02 5.52
N VAL A 14 -7.30 -2.79 6.01
CA VAL A 14 -6.38 -1.77 5.53
C VAL A 14 -5.52 -1.30 6.71
N HIS A 15 -4.37 -0.72 6.41
CA HIS A 15 -3.53 -0.05 7.39
C HIS A 15 -3.75 1.46 7.30
N ILE A 16 -3.90 2.14 8.43
CA ILE A 16 -3.89 3.60 8.49
C ILE A 16 -2.59 3.98 9.20
N ASN A 17 -1.71 4.69 8.52
CA ASN A 17 -0.44 5.10 9.11
C ASN A 17 -0.61 6.33 10.03
N ALA A 18 0.45 6.72 10.73
CA ALA A 18 0.43 7.85 11.67
C ALA A 18 0.18 9.23 11.00
N THR A 19 0.30 9.36 9.68
CA THR A 19 -0.07 10.57 8.94
C THR A 19 -1.52 10.56 8.47
N GLY A 20 -2.24 9.46 8.63
CA GLY A 20 -3.62 9.29 8.19
C GLY A 20 -3.75 8.76 6.76
N ASP A 21 -2.67 8.27 6.14
CA ASP A 21 -2.76 7.63 4.83
C ASP A 21 -3.35 6.23 4.96
N ILE A 22 -4.24 5.86 4.03
CA ILE A 22 -4.79 4.51 3.97
C ILE A 22 -3.97 3.67 3.01
N GLU A 23 -3.35 2.62 3.54
CA GLU A 23 -2.47 1.69 2.85
C GLU A 23 -3.10 0.29 2.81
N PRO A 24 -2.86 -0.50 1.76
CA PRO A 24 -3.37 -1.87 1.71
C PRO A 24 -2.76 -2.72 2.82
N CYS A 25 -1.45 -2.56 3.07
CA CYS A 25 -0.64 -3.37 3.99
C CYS A 25 0.44 -2.48 4.65
N PRO A 26 0.78 -2.67 5.94
CA PRO A 26 1.89 -1.94 6.56
C PRO A 26 3.25 -2.24 5.92
N PHE A 27 3.38 -3.36 5.20
CA PHE A 27 4.58 -3.75 4.47
C PHE A 27 4.60 -3.27 3.01
N ALA A 28 3.54 -2.61 2.55
CA ALA A 28 3.44 -2.00 1.24
C ALA A 28 2.81 -0.60 1.40
N PRO A 29 3.58 0.40 1.89
CA PRO A 29 3.08 1.70 2.32
C PRO A 29 2.78 2.61 1.11
N TYR A 30 1.80 2.20 0.32
CA TYR A 30 1.29 2.91 -0.85
C TYR A 30 -0.11 3.42 -0.53
N SER A 31 -0.37 4.68 -0.85
CA SER A 31 -1.67 5.29 -0.61
C SER A 31 -1.95 6.37 -1.65
N ASP A 32 -3.21 6.45 -2.06
CA ASP A 32 -3.77 7.47 -2.95
C ASP A 32 -4.78 8.38 -2.24
N ILE A 33 -4.83 8.35 -0.89
CA ILE A 33 -5.78 9.16 -0.12
C ILE A 33 -5.39 9.28 1.36
N ASN A 34 -5.69 10.43 1.95
CA ASN A 34 -5.46 10.71 3.37
C ASN A 34 -6.79 11.02 4.08
N LEU A 35 -6.96 10.48 5.29
CA LEU A 35 -8.14 10.67 6.13
C LEU A 35 -8.28 12.08 6.70
N ARG A 36 -7.24 12.91 6.65
CA ARG A 36 -7.33 14.34 7.01
C ARG A 36 -8.13 15.13 5.98
N ASP A 37 -8.13 14.65 4.73
CA ASP A 37 -8.73 15.33 3.59
C ASP A 37 -10.02 14.64 3.10
N SER A 38 -10.44 13.54 3.74
CA SER A 38 -11.56 12.71 3.29
C SER A 38 -12.25 11.95 4.44
N SER A 39 -13.49 11.52 4.22
CA SER A 39 -14.19 10.62 5.17
C SER A 39 -13.72 9.18 4.97
N LEU A 40 -13.74 8.32 6.01
CA LEU A 40 -13.28 6.92 5.90
C LEU A 40 -13.92 6.11 4.75
N LYS A 41 -15.14 6.48 4.33
CA LYS A 41 -15.84 5.82 3.23
C LYS A 41 -15.12 6.01 1.90
N ASP A 42 -14.59 7.20 1.63
CA ASP A 42 -14.03 7.56 0.33
C ASP A 42 -12.73 6.78 0.06
N PRO A 43 -11.77 6.68 0.99
CA PRO A 43 -10.59 5.83 0.87
C PRO A 43 -10.87 4.37 0.64
N LEU A 44 -11.84 3.80 1.36
CA LEU A 44 -12.19 2.39 1.19
C LEU A 44 -12.75 2.12 -0.21
N GLN A 45 -13.34 3.13 -0.84
CA GLN A 45 -13.86 3.11 -2.20
C GLN A 45 -12.89 3.68 -3.25
N SER A 46 -11.65 4.01 -2.86
CA SER A 46 -10.61 4.50 -3.78
C SER A 46 -10.38 3.53 -4.93
N GLU A 47 -10.04 4.08 -6.09
CA GLU A 47 -9.76 3.27 -7.27
C GLU A 47 -8.53 2.39 -7.04
N PHE A 48 -7.51 2.93 -6.36
CA PHE A 48 -6.31 2.19 -5.99
C PHE A 48 -6.63 0.91 -5.18
N LEU A 49 -7.37 1.03 -4.06
CA LEU A 49 -7.73 -0.15 -3.27
C LEU A 49 -8.72 -1.05 -4.00
N LYS A 50 -9.64 -0.52 -4.81
CA LYS A 50 -10.54 -1.32 -5.66
C LYS A 50 -9.76 -2.19 -6.63
N THR A 51 -8.81 -1.62 -7.38
CA THR A 51 -8.00 -2.36 -8.34
C THR A 51 -7.16 -3.43 -7.65
N ILE A 52 -6.56 -3.13 -6.50
CA ILE A 52 -5.81 -4.13 -5.71
C ILE A 52 -6.71 -5.30 -5.30
N ARG A 53 -7.91 -5.01 -4.77
CA ARG A 53 -8.86 -6.06 -4.36
C ARG A 53 -9.33 -6.93 -5.52
N GLN A 54 -9.58 -6.32 -6.68
CA GLN A 54 -10.05 -7.04 -7.87
C GLN A 54 -8.97 -7.96 -8.44
N ASN A 55 -7.70 -7.58 -8.29
CA ASN A 55 -6.56 -8.38 -8.75
C ASN A 55 -5.99 -9.28 -7.64
N HIS A 56 -6.78 -9.68 -6.63
CA HIS A 56 -6.28 -10.45 -5.49
C HIS A 56 -5.63 -11.79 -5.85
N ARG A 57 -6.00 -12.39 -7.00
CA ARG A 57 -5.39 -13.62 -7.52
C ARG A 57 -3.93 -13.44 -7.90
N GLU A 58 -3.55 -12.21 -8.27
CA GLU A 58 -2.17 -11.81 -8.52
C GLU A 58 -1.33 -11.72 -7.23
N LEU A 59 -1.97 -11.76 -6.06
CA LEU A 59 -1.37 -11.57 -4.74
C LEU A 59 -1.37 -12.89 -3.94
N SER A 60 -0.87 -13.96 -4.56
CA SER A 60 -0.65 -15.26 -3.91
C SER A 60 0.48 -15.21 -2.88
N GLU A 61 0.51 -16.21 -1.99
CA GLU A 61 1.62 -16.33 -1.04
C GLU A 61 2.95 -16.42 -1.77
N THR A 62 3.94 -15.68 -1.27
CA THR A 62 5.31 -15.69 -1.79
C THR A 62 6.22 -16.30 -0.74
N GLU A 63 7.40 -16.78 -1.12
CA GLU A 63 8.40 -17.34 -0.20
C GLU A 63 8.91 -16.27 0.80
N GLY A 64 8.15 -16.09 1.88
CA GLY A 64 8.45 -15.20 3.01
C GLY A 64 8.40 -13.70 2.70
N GLY A 65 7.60 -13.26 1.73
CA GLY A 65 7.51 -11.84 1.32
C GLY A 65 6.08 -11.30 1.27
N CYS A 66 5.95 -9.97 1.32
CA CYS A 66 4.67 -9.31 1.02
C CYS A 66 4.44 -9.34 -0.50
N ALA A 67 3.34 -9.97 -0.96
CA ALA A 67 3.02 -10.08 -2.39
C ALA A 67 2.90 -8.71 -3.08
N LEU A 68 2.34 -7.72 -2.36
CA LEU A 68 2.26 -6.32 -2.83
C LEU A 68 3.65 -5.70 -3.03
N TRP A 69 4.62 -6.04 -2.18
CA TRP A 69 5.99 -5.55 -2.28
C TRP A 69 6.76 -6.22 -3.41
N VAL A 70 6.55 -7.52 -3.62
CA VAL A 70 7.10 -8.26 -4.77
C VAL A 70 6.60 -7.63 -6.07
N LYS A 71 5.32 -7.27 -6.13
CA LYS A 71 4.69 -6.57 -7.27
C LYS A 71 4.70 -5.03 -7.15
N ARG A 72 5.66 -4.45 -6.42
CA ARG A 72 5.69 -3.00 -6.15
C ARG A 72 5.61 -2.10 -7.37
N GLU A 73 6.20 -2.50 -8.51
CA GLU A 73 6.14 -1.69 -9.74
C GLU A 73 4.72 -1.63 -10.29
N TRP A 74 4.00 -2.75 -10.26
CA TRP A 74 2.58 -2.79 -10.59
C TRP A 74 1.77 -1.94 -9.60
N VAL A 75 1.97 -2.11 -8.29
CA VAL A 75 1.26 -1.31 -7.27
C VAL A 75 1.50 0.18 -7.47
N ARG A 76 2.73 0.59 -7.80
CA ARG A 76 3.07 1.99 -8.08
C ARG A 76 2.40 2.51 -9.34
N SER A 77 2.23 1.69 -10.38
CA SER A 77 1.52 2.09 -11.61
C SER A 77 0.03 2.39 -11.39
N LEU A 78 -0.55 1.89 -10.29
CA LEU A 78 -1.95 2.17 -9.93
C LEU A 78 -2.13 3.56 -9.29
N LEU A 79 -1.04 4.20 -8.85
CA LEU A 79 -1.08 5.53 -8.25
C LEU A 79 -1.11 6.60 -9.35
N LYS A 80 -2.02 7.58 -9.23
CA LYS A 80 -2.11 8.71 -10.19
C LYS A 80 -0.82 9.53 -10.19
N SER A 81 -0.46 10.17 -11.32
CA SER A 81 0.81 10.93 -11.48
C SER A 81 1.09 11.98 -10.40
N GLY A 82 0.06 12.59 -9.79
CA GLY A 82 0.23 13.54 -8.67
C GLY A 82 0.73 12.89 -7.37
N TYR A 83 0.46 11.59 -7.16
CA TYR A 83 0.88 10.84 -5.98
C TYR A 83 2.36 10.49 -5.98
N PHE A 84 2.97 10.33 -7.14
CA PHE A 84 4.41 10.06 -7.22
C PHE A 84 5.23 11.23 -6.64
N PHE A 85 4.80 12.46 -6.93
CA PHE A 85 5.43 13.67 -6.39
C PHE A 85 5.18 13.83 -4.88
N LEU A 86 3.95 13.61 -4.41
CA LEU A 86 3.61 13.60 -2.98
C LEU A 86 4.35 12.49 -2.20
N MET A 87 4.48 11.31 -2.78
CA MET A 87 5.24 10.20 -2.19
C MET A 87 6.73 10.54 -2.09
N LEU A 88 7.34 11.11 -3.13
CA LEU A 88 8.74 11.57 -3.08
C LEU A 88 8.95 12.68 -2.05
N LEU A 89 8.04 13.66 -1.97
CA LEU A 89 8.08 14.70 -0.93
C LEU A 89 7.97 14.12 0.49
N ARG A 90 7.07 13.16 0.70
CA ARG A 90 6.89 12.48 2.00
C ARG A 90 8.09 11.58 2.36
N LEU A 91 8.71 10.94 1.37
CA LEU A 91 9.96 10.18 1.56
C LEU A 91 11.14 11.10 1.94
N ASN A 92 11.20 12.31 1.37
CA ASN A 92 12.21 13.33 1.72
C ASN A 92 11.97 13.97 3.09
N PHE A 93 10.71 14.08 3.56
CA PHE A 93 10.41 14.70 4.87
C PHE A 93 10.47 13.73 6.06
N ARG A 94 10.56 12.40 5.83
CA ARG A 94 10.35 11.43 6.92
C ARG A 94 11.10 10.11 6.81
N THR A 95 12.30 10.09 6.24
CA THR A 95 13.17 8.93 6.44
C THR A 95 14.43 9.30 7.18
N ASN A 96 14.46 8.95 8.46
CA ASN A 96 15.68 8.36 8.99
C ASN A 96 15.91 7.11 8.13
N VAL A 97 16.66 7.29 7.04
CA VAL A 97 16.96 6.30 5.99
C VAL A 97 17.34 4.94 6.60
N SER A 98 17.87 4.94 7.82
CA SER A 98 18.14 3.78 8.67
C SER A 98 16.97 2.81 8.89
N TYR A 99 15.71 3.25 9.05
CA TYR A 99 14.61 2.31 9.37
C TYR A 99 14.15 1.52 8.14
N VAL A 100 14.01 2.21 7.00
CA VAL A 100 13.69 1.57 5.72
C VAL A 100 14.86 0.72 5.24
N LEU A 101 16.11 1.19 5.38
CA LEU A 101 17.29 0.37 5.08
C LEU A 101 17.42 -0.83 6.03
N SER A 102 17.05 -0.71 7.30
CA SER A 102 17.02 -1.86 8.22
C SER A 102 15.96 -2.89 7.83
N TYR A 103 14.83 -2.47 7.26
CA TYR A 103 13.84 -3.37 6.67
C TYR A 103 14.32 -3.98 5.34
N MET A 104 15.04 -3.20 4.52
CA MET A 104 15.58 -3.65 3.23
C MET A 104 16.85 -4.50 3.34
N LYS A 105 17.56 -4.49 4.48
CA LYS A 105 18.75 -5.32 4.76
C LYS A 105 18.46 -6.63 5.50
N LYS A 106 17.21 -6.89 5.87
CA LYS A 106 16.84 -8.08 6.68
C LYS A 106 16.35 -9.28 5.84
N LYS A 107 16.66 -9.31 4.55
CA LYS A 107 16.45 -10.48 3.69
C LYS A 107 17.63 -10.65 2.73
#